data_AF-F7C1X1-F1
#
_entry.id   AF-F7C1X1-F1
#
_cell.length_a   1.000
_cell.length_b   1.000
_cell.length_c   1.000
_cell.angle_alpha   90.00
_cell.angle_beta   90.00
_cell.angle_gamma   90.00
#
_symmetry.space_group_name_H-M   'P 1'
#
loop_
_entity.id
_entity.type
_entity.pdbx_description
1 polymer ?
#
loop_
_entity_poly.entity_id
_entity_poly.type
_entity_poly.pdbx_seq_one_letter_code
_entity_poly.pdbx_strand_id
1 'polypeptide(L)'
;MFRLLLLGMFAVLFMDEGVRFCNSCERFDGSICHGGMKSCWKFNLYSKNRSCATDHYYFSDLTTGRYLFRYTTLSCRPCDEGMFQVFHDLLRETTCCINENRCNTGRDNLDITRVLGAEPQDEIVYDS
;
A
#
# COMPACT_ATOMS: atom_id res chain seq x y z
N MET A 1 23.37 -38.87 11.16
CA MET A 1 24.07 -37.60 10.84
C MET A 1 23.43 -36.83 9.69
N PHE A 2 23.04 -37.46 8.59
CA PHE A 2 22.37 -36.79 7.45
C PHE A 2 21.08 -36.01 7.79
N ARG A 3 20.28 -36.49 8.76
CA ARG A 3 19.03 -35.82 9.19
C ARG A 3 19.25 -34.47 9.88
N LEU A 4 20.34 -34.32 10.63
CA LEU A 4 20.68 -33.06 11.31
C LEU A 4 21.19 -32.02 10.32
N LEU A 5 21.91 -32.45 9.28
CA LEU A 5 22.33 -31.59 8.16
C LEU A 5 21.14 -31.09 7.34
N LEU A 6 20.15 -31.95 7.07
CA LEU A 6 18.90 -31.56 6.40
C LEU A 6 18.10 -30.54 7.21
N LEU A 7 17.95 -30.75 8.53
CA LEU A 7 17.29 -29.80 9.42
C LEU A 7 18.03 -28.45 9.50
N GLY A 8 19.36 -28.48 9.50
CA GLY A 8 20.19 -27.26 9.44
C GLY A 8 20.03 -26.49 8.12
N MET A 9 19.98 -27.19 6.99
CA MET A 9 19.76 -26.57 5.67
C MET A 9 18.35 -25.97 5.54
N PHE A 10 17.33 -26.64 6.11
CA PHE A 10 15.97 -26.09 6.22
C PHE A 10 15.91 -24.89 7.17
N ALA A 11 16.67 -24.85 8.26
CA ALA A 11 16.68 -23.67 9.12
C ALA A 11 17.29 -22.45 8.39
N VAL A 12 18.41 -22.64 7.69
CA VAL A 12 19.11 -21.54 6.99
C VAL A 12 18.31 -20.99 5.80
N LEU A 13 17.63 -21.84 5.03
CA LEU A 13 16.80 -21.39 3.90
C LEU A 13 15.54 -20.60 4.32
N PHE A 14 15.09 -20.74 5.56
CA PHE A 14 13.81 -20.18 6.01
C PHE A 14 13.95 -18.99 6.98
N MET A 15 15.14 -18.72 7.53
CA MET A 15 15.28 -17.72 8.60
C MET A 15 15.40 -16.27 8.14
N ASP A 16 15.72 -15.96 6.88
CA ASP A 16 15.94 -14.56 6.46
C ASP A 16 14.91 -14.02 5.45
N GLU A 17 14.20 -14.89 4.73
CA GLU A 17 13.23 -14.48 3.70
C GLU A 17 11.86 -15.18 3.81
N GLY A 18 11.55 -15.93 4.87
CA GLY A 18 10.35 -16.76 4.91
C GLY A 18 9.03 -16.00 5.11
N VAL A 19 9.04 -14.90 5.85
CA VAL A 19 7.84 -14.16 6.28
C VAL A 19 7.99 -12.67 5.99
N ARG A 20 7.01 -12.10 5.30
CA ARG A 20 6.88 -10.66 5.05
C ARG A 20 5.89 -10.06 6.05
N PHE A 21 6.29 -8.99 6.71
CA PHE A 21 5.39 -8.16 7.52
C PHE A 21 4.95 -6.93 6.72
N CYS A 22 3.67 -6.56 6.84
CA CYS A 22 3.12 -5.34 6.24
C CYS A 22 2.34 -4.55 7.29
N ASN A 23 2.14 -3.26 7.03
CA ASN A 23 1.17 -2.47 7.75
C ASN A 23 -0.25 -2.91 7.36
N SER A 24 -1.15 -2.86 8.34
CA SER A 24 -2.56 -3.16 8.18
C SER A 24 -3.38 -1.99 8.70
N CYS A 25 -4.18 -1.40 7.82
CA CYS A 25 -5.05 -0.28 8.14
C CYS A 25 -6.29 -0.34 7.25
N GLU A 26 -7.47 -0.32 7.86
CA GLU A 26 -8.73 -0.32 7.11
C GLU A 26 -9.07 1.06 6.55
N ARG A 27 -8.63 2.14 7.21
CA ARG A 27 -8.90 3.50 6.76
C ARG A 27 -7.82 4.47 7.19
N PHE A 28 -6.88 4.73 6.29
CA PHE A 28 -5.85 5.75 6.43
C PHE A 28 -6.29 7.01 5.68
N ASP A 29 -6.35 8.15 6.37
CA ASP A 29 -6.87 9.40 5.78
C ASP A 29 -5.80 10.26 5.07
N GLY A 30 -4.59 9.74 4.95
CA GLY A 30 -3.42 10.49 4.46
C GLY A 30 -2.46 10.91 5.56
N SER A 31 -2.93 10.98 6.81
CA SER A 31 -2.11 11.33 7.97
C SER A 31 -2.07 10.21 9.01
N ILE A 32 -3.24 9.69 9.37
CA ILE A 32 -3.44 8.72 10.45
C ILE A 32 -4.28 7.53 9.99
N CYS A 33 -4.04 6.39 10.64
CA CYS A 33 -4.88 5.21 10.51
C CYS A 33 -6.02 5.27 11.53
N HIS A 34 -7.25 5.43 11.06
CA HIS A 34 -8.45 5.36 11.90
C HIS A 34 -8.62 3.93 12.40
N GLY A 35 -8.58 3.74 13.73
CA GLY A 35 -8.56 2.43 14.37
C GLY A 35 -7.15 1.91 14.74
N GLY A 36 -6.12 2.73 14.53
CA GLY A 36 -4.74 2.44 14.90
C GLY A 36 -4.01 1.57 13.87
N MET A 37 -2.74 1.90 13.63
CA MET A 37 -1.91 1.13 12.70
C MET A 37 -1.62 -0.26 13.26
N LYS A 38 -2.07 -1.30 12.56
CA LYS A 38 -1.82 -2.70 12.90
C LYS A 38 -0.72 -3.28 11.99
N SER A 39 -0.29 -4.49 12.29
CA SER A 39 0.60 -5.27 11.43
C SER A 39 -0.04 -6.59 11.04
N CYS A 40 0.21 -7.03 9.82
CA CYS A 40 -0.12 -8.35 9.33
C CYS A 40 1.14 -9.02 8.78
N TRP A 41 1.09 -10.32 8.55
CA TRP A 41 2.20 -11.07 7.98
C TRP A 41 1.73 -12.09 6.94
N LYS A 42 2.64 -12.52 6.06
CA LYS A 42 2.40 -13.59 5.10
C LYS A 42 3.68 -14.29 4.69
N PHE A 43 3.54 -15.52 4.19
CA PHE A 43 4.67 -16.28 3.67
C PHE A 43 5.18 -15.69 2.35
N ASN A 44 6.48 -15.46 2.27
CA ASN A 44 7.18 -14.88 1.13
C ASN A 44 7.61 -15.97 0.11
N LEU A 45 6.84 -17.07 0.03
CA LEU A 45 7.16 -18.24 -0.80
C LEU A 45 6.68 -18.10 -2.27
N TYR A 46 5.50 -17.54 -2.49
CA TYR A 46 4.92 -17.35 -3.83
C TYR A 46 5.05 -15.89 -4.28
N SER A 47 5.42 -15.62 -5.54
CA SER A 47 5.74 -14.25 -6.01
C SER A 47 4.62 -13.23 -5.74
N LYS A 48 3.35 -13.62 -5.93
CA LYS A 48 2.17 -12.78 -5.65
C LYS A 48 1.93 -12.46 -4.17
N ASN A 49 2.51 -13.26 -3.27
CA ASN A 49 2.37 -13.10 -1.82
C ASN A 49 3.56 -12.38 -1.19
N ARG A 50 4.55 -11.95 -1.98
CA ARG A 50 5.76 -11.29 -1.46
C ARG A 50 5.54 -9.80 -1.15
N SER A 51 4.57 -9.18 -1.80
CA SER A 51 4.36 -7.72 -1.78
C SER A 51 3.33 -7.27 -0.77
N CYS A 52 3.56 -6.17 -0.08
CA CYS A 52 2.52 -5.49 0.69
C CYS A 52 1.63 -4.68 -0.26
N ALA A 53 0.33 -4.60 0.04
CA ALA A 53 -0.64 -3.87 -0.78
C ALA A 53 -1.03 -2.55 -0.12
N THR A 54 -1.11 -1.51 -0.96
CA THR A 54 -1.63 -0.19 -0.64
C THR A 54 -2.73 0.12 -1.64
N ASP A 55 -3.94 0.39 -1.17
CA ASP A 55 -5.08 0.74 -2.03
C ASP A 55 -5.52 2.16 -1.74
N HIS A 56 -5.39 3.06 -2.71
CA HIS A 56 -5.90 4.41 -2.64
C HIS A 56 -7.29 4.47 -3.28
N TYR A 57 -8.26 5.02 -2.56
CA TYR A 57 -9.63 5.16 -3.01
C TYR A 57 -9.94 6.63 -3.32
N TYR A 58 -10.53 6.84 -4.48
CA TYR A 58 -10.92 8.15 -4.98
C TYR A 58 -12.38 8.17 -5.39
N PHE A 59 -13.08 9.25 -5.04
CA PHE A 59 -14.45 9.48 -5.50
C PHE A 59 -14.46 10.44 -6.68
N SER A 60 -15.27 10.13 -7.70
CA SER A 60 -15.54 11.05 -8.79
C SER A 60 -16.39 12.22 -8.29
N ASP A 61 -15.87 13.43 -8.42
CA ASP A 61 -16.65 14.66 -8.27
C ASP A 61 -17.20 15.07 -9.63
N LEU A 62 -18.52 14.94 -9.78
CA LEU A 62 -19.24 15.28 -11.01
C LEU A 62 -19.16 16.77 -11.35
N THR A 63 -18.92 17.63 -10.36
CA THR A 63 -18.85 19.09 -10.56
C THR A 63 -17.56 19.48 -11.25
N THR A 64 -16.44 18.91 -10.82
CA THR A 64 -15.10 19.22 -11.34
C THR A 64 -14.61 18.23 -12.39
N GLY A 65 -15.28 17.06 -12.51
CA GLY A 65 -14.84 15.94 -13.35
C GLY A 65 -13.57 15.24 -12.82
N ARG A 66 -13.13 15.54 -11.59
CA ARG A 66 -11.90 15.01 -11.01
C ARG A 66 -12.18 13.84 -10.08
N TYR A 67 -11.17 13.00 -9.87
CA TYR A 67 -11.17 11.99 -8.82
C TYR A 67 -10.48 12.55 -7.59
N LEU A 68 -11.22 12.64 -6.48
CA LEU A 68 -10.73 13.21 -5.23
C LEU A 68 -10.36 12.08 -4.27
N PHE A 69 -9.14 12.15 -3.73
CA PHE A 69 -8.67 11.19 -2.74
C PHE A 69 -9.63 11.15 -1.54
N ARG A 70 -9.91 9.94 -1.05
CA ARG A 70 -10.80 9.73 0.09
C ARG A 70 -10.12 9.02 1.25
N TYR A 71 -9.48 7.88 0.98
CA TYR A 71 -8.78 7.10 1.99
C TYR A 71 -7.88 6.05 1.35
N THR A 72 -6.97 5.53 2.13
CA THR A 72 -6.08 4.42 1.76
C THR A 72 -6.38 3.21 2.65
N THR A 73 -6.36 2.00 2.10
CA THR A 73 -6.27 0.77 2.89
C THR A 73 -4.91 0.12 2.73
N LEU A 74 -4.35 -0.39 3.83
CA LEU A 74 -3.05 -1.08 3.87
C LEU A 74 -3.31 -2.52 4.28
N SER A 75 -2.75 -3.50 3.55
CA SER A 75 -2.99 -4.90 3.87
C SER A 75 -1.92 -5.87 3.39
N CYS A 76 -2.04 -7.11 3.87
CA CYS A 76 -1.26 -8.26 3.41
C CYS A 76 -2.00 -9.06 2.32
N ARG A 77 -3.08 -8.56 1.71
CA ARG A 77 -3.73 -9.29 0.62
C ARG A 77 -2.76 -9.52 -0.56
N PRO A 78 -3.00 -10.53 -1.43
CA PRO A 78 -2.29 -10.61 -2.69
C PRO A 78 -2.40 -9.29 -3.45
N CYS A 79 -1.26 -8.78 -3.90
CA CYS A 79 -1.22 -7.46 -4.52
C CYS A 79 -1.37 -7.58 -6.04
N ASP A 80 -2.42 -6.96 -6.56
CA ASP A 80 -2.69 -6.84 -7.99
C ASP A 80 -2.60 -5.36 -8.33
N GLU A 81 -1.43 -4.94 -8.81
CA GLU A 81 -1.11 -3.54 -9.10
C GLU A 81 -1.97 -2.99 -10.24
N GLY A 82 -2.37 -1.72 -10.13
CA GLY A 82 -3.08 -1.01 -11.19
C GLY A 82 -4.31 -0.24 -10.71
N MET A 83 -5.10 0.21 -11.68
CA MET A 83 -6.31 1.02 -11.48
C MET A 83 -7.56 0.18 -11.73
N PHE A 84 -8.52 0.26 -10.81
CA PHE A 84 -9.74 -0.53 -10.85
C PHE A 84 -10.95 0.36 -10.57
N GLN A 85 -11.93 0.34 -11.48
CA GLN A 85 -13.24 0.90 -11.22
C GLN A 85 -13.98 -0.05 -10.25
N VAL A 86 -14.12 0.34 -8.98
CA VAL A 86 -14.80 -0.47 -7.96
C VAL A 86 -16.31 -0.27 -8.03
N PHE A 87 -16.74 0.97 -8.22
CA PHE A 87 -18.13 1.35 -8.40
C PHE A 87 -18.23 2.56 -9.34
N HIS A 88 -19.43 2.98 -9.77
CA HIS A 88 -19.62 4.07 -10.75
C HIS A 88 -18.81 5.33 -10.45
N ASP A 89 -18.71 5.70 -9.17
CA ASP A 89 -18.01 6.88 -8.68
C ASP A 89 -16.76 6.54 -7.86
N LEU A 90 -16.46 5.26 -7.63
CA LEU A 90 -15.34 4.83 -6.77
C LEU A 90 -14.24 4.17 -7.60
N LEU A 91 -13.10 4.85 -7.66
CA LEU A 91 -11.88 4.37 -8.29
C LEU A 91 -10.89 3.90 -7.22
N ARG A 92 -10.21 2.78 -7.48
CA ARG A 92 -9.15 2.25 -6.63
C ARG A 92 -7.84 2.15 -7.40
N GLU A 93 -6.80 2.75 -6.87
CA GLU A 93 -5.41 2.53 -7.29
C GLU A 93 -4.73 1.59 -6.31
N THR A 94 -4.18 0.49 -6.80
CA THR A 94 -3.41 -0.44 -6.00
C THR A 94 -1.93 -0.31 -6.34
N THR A 95 -1.10 -0.02 -5.35
CA THR A 95 0.37 -0.04 -5.44
C THR A 95 0.96 -1.16 -4.59
N CYS A 96 2.06 -1.76 -5.08
CA CYS A 96 2.69 -2.92 -4.47
C CYS A 96 4.14 -2.63 -4.09
N CYS A 97 4.57 -3.06 -2.90
CA CYS A 97 5.96 -2.88 -2.47
C CYS A 97 6.56 -4.18 -1.90
N ILE A 98 7.85 -4.42 -2.19
CA ILE A 98 8.62 -5.58 -1.72
C ILE A 98 9.94 -5.22 -1.05
N ASN A 99 10.27 -3.93 -0.95
CA ASN A 99 11.63 -3.49 -0.63
C ASN A 99 12.04 -3.87 0.79
N GLU A 100 11.10 -3.77 1.74
CA GLU A 100 11.35 -4.05 3.16
C GLU A 100 10.06 -4.43 3.90
N ASN A 101 10.18 -4.86 5.15
CA ASN A 101 9.02 -5.09 6.00
C ASN A 101 8.29 -3.77 6.25
N ARG A 102 6.95 -3.79 6.21
CA ARG A 102 6.09 -2.61 6.45
C ARG A 102 6.29 -1.46 5.45
N CYS A 103 6.72 -1.78 4.23
CA CYS A 103 6.92 -0.79 3.17
C CYS A 103 5.64 -0.06 2.74
N ASN A 104 4.44 -0.61 2.99
CA ASN A 104 3.18 0.02 2.63
C ASN A 104 2.77 1.05 3.69
N THR A 105 3.32 2.26 3.61
CA THR A 105 3.05 3.31 4.62
C THR A 105 1.72 4.05 4.39
N GLY A 106 1.24 4.06 3.15
CA GLY A 106 0.05 4.80 2.71
C GLY A 106 0.29 6.29 2.47
N ARG A 107 1.52 6.78 2.70
CA ARG A 107 1.92 8.19 2.53
C ARG A 107 2.48 8.50 1.16
N ASP A 108 2.73 7.48 0.35
CA ASP A 108 3.37 7.59 -0.96
C ASP A 108 2.41 8.09 -2.06
N ASN A 109 1.28 8.67 -1.68
CA ASN A 109 0.27 9.19 -2.59
C ASN A 109 0.46 10.70 -2.80
N LEU A 110 0.74 11.08 -4.05
CA LEU A 110 0.97 12.47 -4.44
C LEU A 110 -0.27 13.35 -4.26
N ASP A 111 -1.47 12.80 -4.45
CA ASP A 111 -2.73 13.56 -4.33
C ASP A 111 -3.04 13.89 -2.86
N ILE A 112 -2.66 13.03 -1.92
CA ILE A 112 -2.74 13.34 -0.47
C ILE A 112 -1.85 14.54 -0.13
N THR A 113 -0.67 14.60 -0.75
CA THR A 113 0.31 15.67 -0.51
C THR A 113 -0.17 17.01 -1.09
N ARG A 114 -1.11 16.97 -2.05
CA ARG A 114 -1.72 18.12 -2.72
C ARG A 114 -3.01 18.62 -2.06
N VAL A 115 -3.47 18.02 -0.96
CA VAL A 115 -4.70 18.48 -0.28
C VAL A 115 -4.44 19.80 0.50
N LEU A 116 -4.74 20.92 -0.19
CA LEU A 116 -5.08 22.29 0.26
C LEU A 116 -4.42 22.83 1.54
N GLY A 117 -3.37 23.65 1.33
CA GLY A 117 -2.75 24.52 2.34
C GLY A 117 -1.23 24.35 2.51
N ALA A 118 -0.63 23.35 1.86
CA ALA A 118 0.80 23.02 1.93
C ALA A 118 1.48 22.98 0.56
N GLU A 119 0.92 23.66 -0.45
CA GLU A 119 1.57 23.80 -1.75
C GLU A 119 2.73 24.82 -1.63
N PRO A 120 3.98 24.48 -2.02
CA PRO A 120 5.01 25.49 -2.23
C PRO A 120 4.56 26.42 -3.38
N GLN A 121 4.83 27.71 -3.24
CA GLN A 121 4.35 28.84 -4.07
C GLN A 121 4.66 28.77 -5.58
N ASP A 122 5.22 27.67 -6.09
CA ASP A 122 5.79 27.56 -7.43
C ASP A 122 4.89 26.82 -8.45
N GLU A 123 3.72 26.28 -8.05
CA GLU A 123 2.75 25.65 -8.98
C GLU A 123 1.61 26.59 -9.42
N ILE A 124 1.89 27.89 -9.54
CA ILE A 124 1.02 28.84 -10.25
C ILE A 124 1.20 28.62 -11.76
N VAL A 125 0.51 27.64 -12.34
CA VAL A 125 0.48 27.45 -13.79
C VAL A 125 -0.55 28.40 -14.40
N TYR A 126 -0.03 29.55 -14.82
CA TYR A 126 -0.52 30.55 -15.78
C TYR A 126 -2.03 30.82 -15.93
N ASP A 127 -2.33 32.09 -15.67
CA ASP A 127 -3.47 32.88 -16.14
C ASP A 127 -3.58 32.87 -17.68
N SER A 128 -4.81 32.69 -18.17
CA SER A 128 -5.26 33.12 -19.50
C SER A 128 -6.78 33.20 -19.54
#